data_AF-A0AAD5QUN8-F1
#
_entry.id   AF-A0AAD5QUN8-F1
#
_cell.length_a   1.000
_cell.length_b   1.000
_cell.length_c   1.000
_cell.angle_alpha   90.00
_cell.angle_beta   90.00
_cell.angle_gamma   90.00
#
_symmetry.space_group_name_H-M   'P 1'
#
loop_
_entity.id
_entity.type
_entity.pdbx_description
1 polymer ?
#
loop_
_entity_poly.entity_id
_entity_poly.type
_entity_poly.pdbx_seq_one_letter_code
_entity_poly.pdbx_strand_id
1 'polypeptide(L)'
;MFAFASSHCRQNFVSKHLDMESDQIFRFTDRFLRPDGVFLLQMIASDAGNLTCAKVTEALWLIFLRRSGKPILDEKVESSERGEWESVSE
;
A
#
# COMPACT_ATOMS: atom_id res chain seq x y z
N MET A 1 11.84 -2.61 -16.52
CA MET A 1 10.95 -1.86 -15.62
C MET A 1 9.50 -2.26 -15.91
N PHE A 2 9.18 -3.55 -15.77
CA PHE A 2 7.83 -4.06 -16.00
C PHE A 2 7.18 -4.21 -14.64
N ALA A 3 6.44 -3.18 -14.21
CA ALA A 3 5.49 -3.34 -13.11
C ALA A 3 4.62 -4.56 -13.46
N PHE A 4 4.64 -5.58 -12.61
CA PHE A 4 4.00 -6.88 -12.81
C PHE A 4 2.71 -6.80 -13.66
N ALA A 5 2.84 -7.13 -14.94
CA ALA A 5 1.81 -6.87 -15.94
C ALA A 5 0.53 -7.69 -15.70
N SER A 6 0.64 -8.82 -14.99
CA SER A 6 -0.48 -9.69 -14.65
C SER A 6 -0.99 -9.44 -13.23
N SER A 7 -2.32 -9.56 -13.06
CA SER A 7 -2.97 -9.45 -11.75
C SER A 7 -2.40 -10.46 -10.74
N HIS A 8 -2.04 -11.66 -11.21
CA HIS A 8 -1.43 -12.70 -10.38
C HIS A 8 -0.13 -12.26 -9.72
N CYS A 9 0.76 -11.59 -10.45
CA CYS A 9 2.03 -11.23 -9.87
C CYS A 9 1.93 -10.02 -8.91
N ARG A 10 0.97 -9.12 -9.15
CA ARG A 10 0.61 -8.07 -8.19
C ARG A 10 0.09 -8.66 -6.88
N GLN A 11 -0.79 -9.66 -6.97
CA GLN A 11 -1.32 -10.37 -5.80
C GLN A 11 -0.21 -11.07 -5.02
N ASN A 12 0.70 -11.78 -5.72
CA ASN A 12 1.82 -12.47 -5.08
C ASN A 12 2.77 -11.50 -4.38
N PHE A 13 3.08 -10.35 -5.00
CA PHE A 13 3.91 -9.31 -4.38
C PHE A 13 3.31 -8.82 -3.06
N VAL A 14 2.00 -8.54 -3.05
CA VAL A 14 1.30 -8.01 -1.87
C VAL A 14 1.11 -9.09 -0.80
N SER A 15 0.73 -10.31 -1.18
CA SER A 15 0.59 -11.44 -0.25
C SER A 15 1.89 -11.74 0.48
N LYS A 16 3.03 -11.70 -0.22
CA LYS A 16 4.35 -11.86 0.41
C LYS A 16 4.69 -10.78 1.42
N HIS A 17 4.30 -9.52 1.17
CA HIS A 17 4.57 -8.41 2.09
C HIS A 17 3.61 -8.37 3.28
N LEU A 18 2.43 -8.99 3.15
CA LEU A 18 1.47 -9.16 4.24
C LEU A 18 1.68 -10.47 5.03
N ASP A 19 2.52 -11.37 4.52
CA ASP A 19 2.74 -12.72 5.06
C ASP A 19 1.43 -13.49 5.34
N MET A 20 0.46 -13.35 4.43
CA MET A 20 -0.86 -13.97 4.56
C MET A 20 -1.45 -14.35 3.20
N GLU A 21 -2.34 -15.34 3.23
CA GLU A 21 -3.21 -15.70 2.12
C GLU A 21 -4.67 -15.41 2.50
N SER A 22 -5.39 -14.69 1.66
CA SER A 22 -6.79 -14.35 1.87
C SER A 22 -7.50 -14.10 0.55
N ASP A 23 -8.75 -14.54 0.43
CA ASP A 23 -9.62 -14.24 -0.72
C ASP A 23 -9.83 -12.74 -0.94
N GLN A 24 -9.61 -11.92 0.11
CA GLN A 24 -9.71 -10.47 0.04
C GLN A 24 -8.49 -9.81 -0.61
N ILE A 25 -7.36 -10.53 -0.79
CA ILE A 25 -6.15 -9.99 -1.46
C ILE A 25 -6.49 -9.56 -2.88
N PHE A 26 -7.29 -10.34 -3.61
CA PHE A 26 -7.74 -9.95 -4.94
C PHE A 26 -8.45 -8.58 -4.93
N ARG A 27 -9.39 -8.38 -3.98
CA ARG A 27 -10.13 -7.11 -3.88
C ARG A 27 -9.22 -5.97 -3.45
N PHE A 28 -8.29 -6.23 -2.53
CA PHE A 28 -7.32 -5.25 -2.11
C PHE A 28 -6.38 -4.83 -3.24
N THR A 29 -5.80 -5.76 -3.99
CA THR A 29 -4.85 -5.43 -5.06
C THR A 29 -5.53 -4.85 -6.29
N ASP A 30 -6.66 -5.41 -6.72
CA ASP A 30 -7.24 -5.08 -8.02
C ASP A 30 -8.28 -3.94 -7.95
N ARG A 31 -8.89 -3.72 -6.78
CA ARG A 31 -9.87 -2.64 -6.57
C ARG A 31 -9.37 -1.50 -5.68
N PHE A 32 -8.70 -1.80 -4.56
CA PHE A 32 -8.26 -0.77 -3.62
C PHE A 32 -6.92 -0.14 -4.02
N LEU A 33 -5.85 -0.94 -4.16
CA LEU A 33 -4.53 -0.45 -4.57
C LEU A 33 -4.48 -0.15 -6.07
N ARG A 34 -5.10 -1.02 -6.89
CA ARG A 34 -4.99 -1.00 -8.36
C ARG A 34 -3.52 -1.18 -8.82
N PRO A 35 -3.25 -1.26 -10.13
CA PRO A 35 -1.87 -1.38 -10.62
C PRO A 35 -0.95 -0.26 -10.11
N ASP A 36 -1.45 0.97 -10.01
CA ASP A 36 -0.67 2.14 -9.59
C ASP A 36 -0.21 2.05 -8.13
N GLY A 37 -1.09 1.62 -7.21
CA GLY A 37 -0.73 1.45 -5.81
C GLY A 37 0.31 0.36 -5.61
N VAL A 38 0.22 -0.74 -6.37
CA VAL A 38 1.23 -1.80 -6.34
C VAL A 38 2.57 -1.32 -6.91
N PHE A 39 2.56 -0.48 -7.95
CA PHE A 39 3.76 0.15 -8.48
C PHE A 39 4.45 1.06 -7.44
N LEU A 40 3.69 1.85 -6.68
CA LEU A 40 4.25 2.67 -5.60
C LEU A 40 4.86 1.81 -4.48
N LEU A 41 4.19 0.72 -4.09
CA LEU A 41 4.76 -0.22 -3.11
C LEU A 41 6.07 -0.85 -3.60
N GLN A 42 6.17 -1.15 -4.91
CA GLN A 42 7.43 -1.63 -5.49
C GLN A 42 8.53 -0.59 -5.46
N MET A 43 8.19 0.67 -5.72
CA MET A 43 9.14 1.78 -5.63
C MET A 43 9.66 1.94 -4.19
N ILE A 44 8.75 1.86 -3.20
CA ILE A 44 9.11 1.87 -1.78
C ILE A 44 9.99 0.68 -1.42
N ALA A 45 9.66 -0.53 -1.88
CA ALA A 45 10.48 -1.72 -1.63
C ALA A 45 11.89 -1.58 -2.25
N SER A 46 11.99 -0.95 -3.42
CA SER A 46 13.25 -0.74 -4.12
C SER A 46 14.15 0.32 -3.47
N ASP A 47 13.56 1.35 -2.87
CA ASP A 47 14.29 2.52 -2.34
C ASP A 47 14.46 2.48 -0.81
N ALA A 48 13.41 2.12 -0.09
CA ALA A 48 13.35 2.07 1.38
C ALA A 48 13.38 0.63 1.95
N GLY A 49 13.48 -0.38 1.08
CA GLY A 49 13.60 -1.79 1.44
C GLY A 49 12.27 -2.49 1.75
N ASN A 50 12.34 -3.83 1.81
CA ASN A 50 11.16 -4.69 1.98
C ASN A 50 10.46 -4.54 3.34
N LEU A 51 11.20 -4.24 4.42
CA LEU A 51 10.61 -4.06 5.75
C LEU A 51 9.69 -2.83 5.79
N THR A 52 10.14 -1.71 5.23
CA THR A 52 9.34 -0.49 5.11
C THR A 52 8.12 -0.73 4.23
N CYS A 53 8.31 -1.39 3.08
CA CYS A 53 7.21 -1.78 2.19
C CYS A 53 6.17 -2.65 2.90
N ALA A 54 6.59 -3.63 3.70
CA ALA A 54 5.70 -4.51 4.45
C ALA A 54 4.82 -3.72 5.43
N LYS A 55 5.42 -2.81 6.22
CA LYS A 55 4.68 -1.94 7.14
C LYS A 55 3.66 -1.03 6.44
N VAL A 56 4.04 -0.45 5.30
CA VAL A 56 3.11 0.37 4.50
C VAL A 56 1.98 -0.49 3.93
N THR A 57 2.30 -1.68 3.44
CA THR A 57 1.31 -2.62 2.89
C THR A 57 0.31 -3.05 3.97
N GLU A 58 0.78 -3.34 5.18
CA GLU A 58 -0.04 -3.66 6.35
C GLU A 58 -0.97 -2.49 6.73
N ALA A 59 -0.45 -1.27 6.79
CA ALA A 59 -1.26 -0.09 7.08
C ALA A 59 -2.37 0.14 6.04
N LEU A 60 -2.05 -0.02 4.75
CA LEU A 60 -3.02 0.06 3.66
C LEU A 60 -4.06 -1.05 3.72
N TRP A 61 -3.65 -2.27 4.11
CA TRP A 61 -4.56 -3.40 4.32
C TRP A 61 -5.56 -3.12 5.43
N LEU A 62 -5.11 -2.58 6.57
CA LEU A 62 -6.01 -2.17 7.66
C LEU A 62 -7.00 -1.08 7.22
N ILE A 63 -6.56 -0.11 6.42
CA ILE A 63 -7.46 0.89 5.82
C ILE A 63 -8.50 0.23 4.91
N PHE A 64 -8.09 -0.72 4.09
CA PHE A 64 -8.99 -1.48 3.22
C PHE A 64 -10.03 -2.28 4.02
N LEU A 65 -9.61 -2.96 5.08
CA LEU A 65 -10.52 -3.70 5.96
C LEU A 65 -11.55 -2.78 6.62
N ARG A 66 -11.10 -1.63 7.15
CA ARG A 66 -12.00 -0.61 7.72
C ARG A 66 -13.03 -0.12 6.70
N ARG A 67 -12.63 0.07 5.44
CA ARG A 67 -13.54 0.51 4.37
C ARG A 67 -14.48 -0.58 3.85
N SER A 68 -14.10 -1.85 3.97
CA SER A 68 -14.90 -2.98 3.48
C SER A 68 -16.08 -3.35 4.38
N GLY A 69 -16.18 -2.77 5.58
CA GLY A 69 -17.24 -3.03 6.58
C GLY A 69 -18.53 -2.18 6.52
N LYS A 70 -18.72 -1.31 5.51
CA LYS A 70 -19.78 -0.26 5.42
C LYS A 70 -19.61 0.92 6.42
N PRO A 71 -20.12 2.12 6.08
CA PRO A 71 -19.45 3.41 6.34
C PRO A 71 -19.82 4.02 7.70
N ILE A 72 -18.86 4.66 8.37
CA ILE A 72 -19.14 5.70 9.36
C ILE A 72 -18.32 6.93 8.98
N LEU A 73 -19.08 7.90 8.49
CA LEU A 73 -18.97 9.35 8.60
C LEU A 73 -17.70 9.88 9.27
N ASP A 74 -17.01 10.74 8.52
CA ASP A 74 -16.22 11.89 8.96
C ASP A 74 -16.05 12.04 10.49
N GLU A 75 -14.87 11.70 10.99
CA GLU A 75 -14.33 12.41 12.13
C GLU A 75 -12.83 12.63 11.92
N LYS A 76 -12.52 13.88 11.54
CA LYS A 76 -11.23 14.55 11.56
C LYS A 76 -10.10 13.85 10.78
N VAL A 77 -9.98 14.30 9.53
CA VAL A 77 -8.67 14.67 8.99
C VAL A 77 -8.03 15.66 9.99
N GLU A 78 -7.19 15.16 10.89
CA GLU A 78 -6.16 16.01 11.47
C GLU A 78 -5.11 16.23 10.38
N SER A 79 -5.28 17.37 9.74
CA SER A 79 -4.31 18.04 8.90
C SER A 79 -2.99 18.21 9.65
N SER A 80 -1.90 18.16 8.87
CA SER A 80 -0.53 18.50 9.27
C SER A 80 0.16 17.41 10.11
N GLU A 81 1.29 16.85 9.70
CA GLU A 81 2.46 17.57 9.23
C GLU A 81 3.04 16.92 7.97
N ARG A 82 3.06 17.71 6.90
CA ARG A 82 3.79 17.42 5.68
C ARG A 82 5.27 17.56 6.05
N GLY A 83 5.96 16.44 6.25
CA GLY A 83 7.39 16.41 6.51
C GLY A 83 8.13 17.25 5.49
N GLU A 84 8.64 18.37 5.96
CA GLU A 84 9.56 19.27 5.27
C GLU A 84 10.87 18.49 5.10
N TRP A 85 11.13 18.02 3.87
CA TRP A 85 12.45 17.52 3.53
C TRP A 85 13.34 18.75 3.39
N GLU A 86 14.03 19.10 4.47
CA GLU A 86 15.11 20.08 4.45
C GLU A 86 16.13 19.64 3.40
N SER A 87 16.19 20.42 2.33
CA SER A 87 17.28 20.33 1.36
C SER A 87 18.54 20.87 2.04
N VAL A 88 19.35 20.01 2.64
CA VAL A 88 20.70 20.37 3.04
C VAL A 88 21.50 20.60 1.76
N SER A 89 21.70 21.87 1.42
CA SER A 89 22.74 22.31 0.49
C SER A 89 23.89 22.89 1.32
N GLU A 90 25.02 22.20 1.32
CA GLU A 90 26.35 22.77 1.56
C GLU A 90 27.32 22.21 0.51
#